data_AF-A0A7J7IHI5-F1
#
_entry.id   AF-A0A7J7IHI5-F1
#
_cell.length_a   1.000
_cell.length_b   1.000
_cell.length_c   1.000
_cell.angle_alpha   90.00
_cell.angle_beta   90.00
_cell.angle_gamma   90.00
#
_symmetry.space_group_name_H-M   'P 1'
#
loop_
_entity.id
_entity.type
_entity.pdbx_description
1 polymer ?
#
loop_
_entity_poly.entity_id
_entity_poly.type
_entity_poly.pdbx_seq_one_letter_code
_entity_poly.pdbx_strand_id
1 'polypeptide(L)'
;MGRFAELVLSLPGARPVVGALARWYRREVERELRKYGLRYDDLIVEADVDVQTALEQLPPIEQELRWKRLKRALDLSMKKTYLAEDIAQQEDVWNPYLRERIALLKQKRQELIESGE
;
A
#
# COMPACT_ATOMS: atom_id res chain seq x y z
N MET A 1 3.36 16.88 5.86
CA MET A 1 2.50 16.54 7.03
C MET A 1 1.40 17.59 7.10
N GLY A 2 0.13 17.20 7.33
CA GLY A 2 -0.95 18.18 7.43
C GLY A 2 -0.88 18.97 8.75
N ARG A 3 -1.34 20.23 8.74
CA ARG A 3 -1.32 21.14 9.91
C ARG A 3 -1.95 20.54 11.17
N PHE A 4 -2.94 19.66 11.01
CA PHE A 4 -3.60 18.96 12.11
C PHE A 4 -2.69 17.93 12.80
N ALA A 5 -1.86 17.19 12.05
CA ALA A 5 -0.98 16.18 12.60
C ALA A 5 0.12 16.82 13.48
N GLU A 6 0.67 17.95 13.04
CA GLU A 6 1.64 18.73 13.81
C GLU A 6 1.04 19.24 15.12
N LEU A 7 -0.21 19.69 15.08
CA LEU A 7 -0.93 20.15 16.26
C LEU A 7 -1.16 19.00 17.26
N VAL A 8 -1.60 17.82 16.81
CA VAL A 8 -1.79 16.66 17.70
C VAL A 8 -0.46 16.13 18.25
N LEU A 9 0.59 16.07 17.43
CA LEU A 9 1.90 15.54 17.83
C LEU A 9 2.74 16.52 18.66
N SER A 10 2.36 17.80 18.71
CA SER A 10 3.00 18.81 19.57
C SER A 10 2.55 18.74 21.03
N LEU A 11 1.44 18.04 21.33
CA LEU A 11 0.98 17.82 22.70
C LEU A 11 1.94 16.86 23.46
N PRO A 12 2.28 17.17 24.73
CA PRO A 12 3.14 16.32 25.53
C PRO A 12 2.49 14.94 25.74
N GLY A 13 3.24 13.86 25.50
CA GLY A 13 2.74 12.49 25.64
C GLY A 13 1.87 11.99 24.48
N ALA A 14 1.53 12.80 23.48
CA ALA A 14 0.72 12.35 22.34
C ALA A 14 1.47 11.39 21.41
N ARG A 15 2.77 11.58 21.19
CA ARG A 15 3.61 10.74 20.32
C ARG A 15 3.52 9.23 20.64
N PRO A 16 3.75 8.76 21.89
CA PRO A 16 3.66 7.33 22.19
C PRO A 16 2.24 6.77 22.03
N VAL A 17 1.21 7.56 22.35
CA VAL A 17 -0.20 7.17 22.19
C VAL A 17 -0.57 7.01 20.72
N VAL A 18 -0.25 8.01 19.89
CA VAL A 18 -0.46 7.96 18.43
C VAL A 18 0.33 6.79 17.84
N GLY A 19 1.56 6.55 18.29
CA GLY A 19 2.35 5.40 17.87
C GLY A 19 1.70 4.06 18.23
N ALA A 20 1.11 3.93 19.43
CA ALA A 20 0.39 2.72 19.82
C ALA A 20 -0.86 2.48 18.97
N LEU A 21 -1.65 3.54 18.72
CA LEU A 21 -2.81 3.48 17.84
C LEU A 21 -2.43 3.12 16.40
N ALA A 22 -1.34 3.69 15.88
CA ALA A 22 -0.84 3.38 14.54
C ALA A 22 -0.41 1.91 14.43
N ARG A 23 0.26 1.35 15.45
CA ARG A 23 0.62 -0.08 15.48
C ARG A 23 -0.60 -0.98 15.53
N TRP A 24 -1.61 -0.63 16.33
CA TRP A 24 -2.87 -1.36 16.40
C TRP A 24 -3.58 -1.35 15.03
N TYR A 25 -3.72 -0.17 14.42
CA TYR A 25 -4.33 -0.02 13.10
C TYR A 25 -3.57 -0.80 12.03
N ARG A 26 -2.23 -0.74 12.05
CA ARG A 26 -1.39 -1.51 11.12
C ARG A 26 -1.66 -3.02 11.22
N ARG A 27 -1.77 -3.57 12.43
CA ARG A 27 -2.08 -5.00 12.64
C ARG A 27 -3.46 -5.38 12.13
N GLU A 28 -4.44 -4.49 12.32
CA GLU A 28 -5.80 -4.70 11.84
C GLU A 28 -5.87 -4.72 10.31
N VAL A 29 -5.23 -3.74 9.66
CA VAL A 29 -5.11 -3.70 8.19
C VAL A 29 -4.40 -4.94 7.66
N GLU A 30 -3.31 -5.36 8.31
CA GLU A 30 -2.59 -6.58 7.94
C GLU A 30 -3.50 -7.81 8.01
N ARG A 31 -4.28 -7.96 9.08
CA ARG A 31 -5.22 -9.08 9.24
C ARG A 31 -6.24 -9.11 8.10
N GLU A 32 -6.83 -7.98 7.75
CA GLU A 32 -7.82 -7.92 6.67
C GLU A 32 -7.20 -8.21 5.30
N LEU A 33 -5.98 -7.73 5.04
CA LEU A 33 -5.31 -8.01 3.76
C LEU A 33 -4.88 -9.48 3.63
N ARG A 34 -4.42 -10.11 4.72
CA ARG A 34 -4.09 -11.54 4.75
C ARG A 34 -5.28 -12.42 4.38
N LYS A 35 -6.49 -12.09 4.84
CA LYS A 35 -7.72 -12.84 4.51
C LYS A 35 -7.98 -12.97 3.01
N TYR A 36 -7.56 -11.96 2.23
CA TYR A 36 -7.72 -11.93 0.77
C TYR A 36 -6.42 -12.24 0.02
N GLY A 37 -5.31 -12.42 0.74
CA GLY A 37 -3.98 -12.58 0.16
C GLY A 37 -3.54 -11.37 -0.67
N LEU A 38 -3.84 -10.16 -0.19
CA LEU A 38 -3.41 -8.90 -0.80
C LEU A 38 -2.17 -8.35 -0.10
N ARG A 39 -1.35 -7.62 -0.85
CA ARG A 39 -0.30 -6.76 -0.30
C ARG A 39 -0.80 -5.34 -0.17
N TYR A 40 -0.18 -4.56 0.70
CA TYR A 40 -0.57 -3.16 0.92
C TYR A 40 -0.47 -2.32 -0.37
N ASP A 41 0.56 -2.54 -1.18
CA ASP A 41 0.78 -1.85 -2.45
C ASP A 41 -0.28 -2.20 -3.53
N ASP A 42 -1.04 -3.30 -3.36
CA ASP A 42 -2.16 -3.65 -4.25
C ASP A 42 -3.37 -2.69 -4.07
N LEU A 43 -3.44 -1.96 -2.96
CA LEU A 43 -4.54 -1.01 -2.66
C LEU A 43 -4.36 0.37 -3.29
N ILE A 44 -3.21 0.65 -3.91
CA ILE A 44 -2.89 1.97 -4.46
C ILE A 44 -3.80 2.24 -5.66
N VAL A 45 -4.43 3.42 -5.67
CA VAL A 45 -5.37 3.83 -6.71
C VAL A 45 -4.66 4.07 -8.04
N GLU A 46 -5.06 3.34 -9.07
CA GLU A 46 -4.45 3.35 -10.41
C GLU A 46 -4.83 4.58 -11.26
N ALA A 47 -5.67 5.48 -10.76
CA ALA A 47 -6.04 6.70 -11.50
C ALA A 47 -4.92 7.76 -11.54
N ASP A 48 -3.91 7.64 -10.67
CA ASP A 48 -2.75 8.53 -10.67
C ASP A 48 -1.77 8.13 -11.79
N VAL A 49 -1.38 9.09 -12.63
CA VAL A 49 -0.50 8.88 -13.79
C VAL A 49 0.85 8.29 -13.37
N ASP A 50 1.37 8.67 -12.19
CA ASP A 50 2.64 8.12 -11.69
C ASP A 50 2.49 6.65 -11.30
N VAL A 51 1.30 6.25 -10.85
CA VAL A 51 1.00 4.86 -10.49
C VAL A 51 0.89 4.00 -11.75
N GLN A 52 0.21 4.49 -12.79
CA GLN A 52 0.13 3.80 -14.08
C GLN A 52 1.52 3.61 -14.69
N THR A 53 2.31 4.68 -14.73
CA THR A 53 3.69 4.64 -15.21
C THR A 53 4.54 3.66 -14.40
N ALA A 54 4.37 3.63 -13.06
CA ALA A 54 5.07 2.69 -12.21
C ALA A 54 4.69 1.24 -12.50
N LEU A 55 3.41 0.95 -12.75
CA LEU A 55 2.90 -0.38 -13.07
C LEU A 55 3.40 -0.88 -14.42
N GLU A 56 3.41 -0.03 -15.45
CA GLU A 56 3.93 -0.36 -16.78
C GLU A 56 5.41 -0.70 -16.77
N GLN A 57 6.18 -0.05 -15.89
CA GLN A 57 7.62 -0.27 -15.73
C GLN A 57 7.98 -1.50 -14.88
N LEU A 58 7.01 -2.15 -14.22
CA LEU A 58 7.30 -3.32 -13.39
C LEU A 58 7.83 -4.49 -14.25
N PRO A 59 8.71 -5.33 -13.71
CA PRO A 59 9.08 -6.59 -14.35
C PRO A 59 7.82 -7.42 -14.67
N PRO A 60 7.74 -8.08 -15.84
CA PRO A 60 6.55 -8.85 -16.23
C PRO A 60 6.09 -9.87 -15.19
N ILE A 61 7.04 -10.52 -14.50
CA ILE A 61 6.77 -11.49 -13.43
C ILE A 61 6.06 -10.84 -12.25
N GLU A 62 6.49 -9.66 -11.81
CA GLU A 62 5.85 -8.96 -10.69
C GLU A 62 4.46 -8.48 -11.04
N GLN A 63 4.26 -8.04 -12.29
CA GLN A 63 2.93 -7.68 -12.78
C GLN A 63 1.99 -8.89 -12.77
N GLU A 64 2.44 -10.04 -13.27
CA GLU A 64 1.65 -11.27 -13.24
C GLU A 64 1.29 -11.70 -11.81
N LEU A 65 2.25 -11.64 -10.88
CA LEU A 65 2.02 -11.95 -9.47
C LEU A 65 1.00 -10.98 -8.84
N ARG A 66 1.05 -9.68 -9.17
CA ARG A 66 0.02 -8.70 -8.78
C ARG A 66 -1.35 -9.10 -9.30
N TRP A 67 -1.46 -9.40 -10.61
CA TRP A 67 -2.73 -9.82 -11.20
C TRP A 67 -3.29 -11.10 -10.58
N LYS A 68 -2.45 -12.07 -10.23
CA LYS A 68 -2.88 -13.29 -9.51
C LYS A 68 -3.50 -12.95 -8.16
N ARG A 69 -2.86 -12.07 -7.37
CA ARG A 69 -3.41 -11.62 -6.07
C ARG A 69 -4.74 -10.90 -6.23
N LEU A 70 -4.84 -9.96 -7.17
CA LEU A 70 -6.06 -9.20 -7.42
C LEU A 70 -7.22 -10.09 -7.89
N LYS A 71 -6.96 -11.02 -8.82
CA LYS A 71 -7.96 -12.01 -9.28
C LYS A 71 -8.45 -12.89 -8.14
N ARG A 72 -7.53 -13.39 -7.31
CA ARG A 72 -7.84 -14.21 -6.13
C ARG A 72 -8.70 -13.42 -5.13
N ALA A 73 -8.31 -12.19 -4.80
CA ALA A 73 -9.05 -11.35 -3.88
C ALA A 73 -10.47 -11.04 -4.39
N LEU A 74 -10.61 -10.78 -5.70
CA LEU A 74 -11.90 -10.57 -6.33
C LEU A 74 -12.79 -11.82 -6.23
N ASP A 75 -12.24 -12.99 -6.55
CA ASP A 75 -12.96 -14.28 -6.44
C ASP A 75 -13.44 -14.56 -5.01
N LEU A 76 -12.56 -14.40 -4.02
CA LEU A 76 -12.88 -14.55 -2.59
C LEU A 76 -13.96 -13.55 -2.14
N SER A 77 -13.84 -12.29 -2.55
CA SER A 77 -14.80 -11.23 -2.23
C SER A 77 -16.19 -11.50 -2.83
N MET A 78 -16.24 -12.00 -4.07
CA MET A 78 -17.48 -12.41 -4.73
C MET A 78 -18.13 -13.59 -4.01
N LYS A 79 -17.33 -14.57 -3.60
CA LYS A 79 -17.78 -15.77 -2.89
C LYS A 79 -18.12 -15.55 -1.41
N LYS A 80 -17.76 -14.39 -0.83
CA LYS A 80 -17.85 -14.13 0.61
C LYS A 80 -17.11 -15.17 1.45
N THR A 81 -15.96 -15.60 0.94
CA THR A 81 -15.06 -16.58 1.59
C THR A 81 -13.68 -15.96 1.75
N TYR A 82 -12.84 -16.57 2.59
CA TYR A 82 -11.48 -16.11 2.85
C TYR A 82 -10.48 -17.19 2.50
N LEU A 83 -9.22 -16.78 2.37
CA LEU A 83 -8.10 -17.68 2.21
C LEU A 83 -7.95 -18.59 3.44
N ALA A 84 -7.48 -19.82 3.23
CA ALA A 84 -7.13 -20.69 4.34
C ALA A 84 -5.98 -20.08 5.18
N GLU A 85 -6.05 -20.25 6.49
CA GLU A 85 -5.18 -19.58 7.46
C GLU A 85 -3.68 -19.90 7.23
N ASP A 86 -3.37 -21.15 6.86
CA ASP A 86 -2.03 -21.62 6.55
C ASP A 86 -1.41 -20.87 5.36
N ILE A 87 -2.21 -20.57 4.33
CA ILE A 87 -1.78 -19.81 3.16
C ILE A 87 -1.71 -18.31 3.50
N ALA A 88 -2.71 -17.79 4.24
CA ALA A 88 -2.78 -16.38 4.62
C ALA A 88 -1.58 -15.93 5.48
N GLN A 89 -1.03 -16.84 6.29
CA GLN A 89 0.16 -16.59 7.11
C GLN A 89 1.46 -16.48 6.29
N GLN A 90 1.52 -17.12 5.11
CA GLN A 90 2.70 -17.07 4.23
C GLN A 90 2.82 -15.76 3.45
N GLU A 91 1.73 -14.99 3.33
CA GLU A 91 1.72 -13.73 2.58
C GLU A 91 2.54 -12.66 3.29
N ASP A 92 3.41 -11.96 2.55
CA ASP A 92 4.12 -10.78 3.07
C ASP A 92 3.38 -9.50 2.64
N VAL A 93 2.45 -9.05 3.50
CA VAL A 93 1.58 -7.90 3.24
C VAL A 93 2.37 -6.60 3.08
N TRP A 94 3.47 -6.45 3.82
CA TRP A 94 4.21 -5.18 3.92
C TRP A 94 5.38 -5.08 2.95
N ASN A 95 5.68 -6.15 2.21
CA ASN A 95 6.72 -6.17 1.17
C ASN A 95 6.43 -5.13 0.07
N PRO A 96 7.21 -4.03 0.00
CA PRO A 96 7.07 -3.03 -1.06
C PRO A 96 7.43 -3.64 -2.41
N TYR A 97 6.68 -3.26 -3.44
CA TYR A 97 7.12 -3.50 -4.82
C TYR A 97 6.74 -2.34 -5.77
N LEU A 98 5.83 -1.45 -5.35
CA LEU A 98 5.34 -0.35 -6.18
C LEU A 98 5.60 1.02 -5.56
N ARG A 99 5.44 1.16 -4.24
CA ARG A 99 5.46 2.48 -3.56
C ARG A 99 6.77 3.25 -3.72
N GLU A 100 7.91 2.56 -3.76
CA GLU A 100 9.23 3.19 -3.94
C GLU A 100 9.36 3.80 -5.35
N ARG A 101 8.87 3.09 -6.36
CA ARG A 101 8.87 3.57 -7.75
C ARG A 101 7.94 4.77 -7.93
N ILE A 102 6.75 4.73 -7.32
CA ILE A 102 5.83 5.86 -7.32
C ILE A 102 6.48 7.10 -6.69
N ALA A 103 7.17 6.95 -5.56
CA ALA A 103 7.85 8.06 -4.90
C ALA A 103 8.93 8.69 -5.80
N LEU A 104 9.72 7.86 -6.50
CA LEU A 104 10.73 8.33 -7.44
C LEU A 104 10.12 9.07 -8.64
N LEU A 105 9.02 8.56 -9.21
CA LEU A 105 8.33 9.23 -10.32
C LEU A 105 7.73 10.57 -9.88
N LYS A 106 7.14 10.63 -8.68
CA LYS A 106 6.62 11.87 -8.10
C LYS A 106 7.71 12.92 -7.89
N GLN A 107 8.88 12.49 -7.41
CA GLN A 107 10.03 13.37 -7.26
C GLN A 107 10.51 13.89 -8.62
N LYS A 108 10.68 13.03 -9.61
CA LYS A 108 11.09 13.44 -10.96
C LYS A 108 10.09 14.42 -11.59
N ARG A 109 8.79 14.17 -11.44
CA ARG A 109 7.76 15.10 -11.92
C ARG A 109 7.87 16.46 -11.25
N GLN A 110 8.13 16.48 -9.94
CA GLN A 110 8.32 17.73 -9.20
C GLN A 110 9.56 18.50 -9.68
N GLU A 111 10.68 17.81 -9.90
CA GLU A 111 11.91 18.40 -10.44
C GLU A 111 11.69 19.00 -11.85
N LEU A 112 10.93 18.32 -12.71
CA LEU A 112 10.56 18.84 -14.03
C LEU A 112 9.74 20.14 -13.92
N ILE A 113 8.69 20.13 -13.09
CA ILE A 113 7.85 21.30 -12.82
C ILE A 113 8.69 22.48 -12.30
N GLU A 114 9.67 22.22 -11.43
CA GLU A 114 10.57 23.23 -10.88
C GLU A 114 11.56 23.76 -11.93
N SER A 115 12.01 22.90 -12.85
CA SER A 115 12.89 23.27 -13.96
C SER A 115 12.18 24.05 -15.07
N GLY A 116 10.84 24.04 -15.10
CA GLY A 116 10.03 24.73 -16.11
C GLY A 116 9.96 24.01 -17.46
N GLU A 117 10.35 22.72 -17.50
CA GLU A 117 10.13 21.78 -18.60
C GLU A 117 8.80 21.03 -18.45
#